data_AF-A0AAV6VCT5-F1
#
_entry.id   AF-A0AAV6VCT5-F1
#
_cell.length_a   1.000
_cell.length_b   1.000
_cell.length_c   1.000
_cell.angle_alpha   90.00
_cell.angle_beta   90.00
_cell.angle_gamma   90.00
#
_symmetry.space_group_name_H-M   'P 1'
#
loop_
_entity.id
_entity.type
_entity.pdbx_description
1 polymer ?
#
loop_
_entity_poly.entity_id
_entity_poly.type
_entity_poly.pdbx_seq_one_letter_code
_entity_poly.pdbx_strand_id
1 'polypeptide(L)'
;MQEADIAIGDLTITAVREEAVDFTMPFMTLGISIVFKKTERQNPALFSFTKPLSLEVWGYTATAYLGVTLYLFILARVSPYEWVKAPSSTGDRSDIVENTYTLHNCFFTMMGFLMGRGCHFLPRLVWSLATVRSLSYVQIRVA
;
A
#
# COMPACT_ATOMS: atom_id res chain seq x y z
N MET A 1 -0.14 -39.49 -65.26
CA MET A 1 -0.88 -38.40 -65.93
C MET A 1 -0.72 -37.16 -65.07
N GLN A 2 -0.34 -36.03 -65.66
CA GLN A 2 -0.34 -34.74 -64.98
C GLN A 2 -1.79 -34.22 -64.95
N GLU A 3 -2.30 -33.85 -63.78
CA GLU A 3 -3.68 -33.35 -63.62
C GLU A 3 -3.77 -31.81 -63.70
N ALA A 4 -2.65 -31.09 -63.56
CA ALA A 4 -2.60 -29.63 -63.64
C ALA A 4 -1.23 -29.13 -64.14
N ASP A 5 -1.25 -28.06 -64.93
CA ASP A 5 -0.04 -27.43 -65.49
C ASP A 5 0.51 -26.30 -64.61
N ILE A 6 -0.35 -25.64 -63.81
CA ILE A 6 0.02 -24.54 -62.89
C ILE A 6 -0.96 -24.45 -61.72
N ALA A 7 -0.46 -24.04 -60.54
CA ALA A 7 -1.28 -23.74 -59.37
C ALA A 7 -0.99 -22.31 -58.86
N ILE A 8 -2.05 -21.56 -58.54
CA ILE A 8 -1.97 -20.20 -57.98
C ILE A 8 -2.80 -20.17 -56.69
N GLY A 9 -2.16 -19.87 -55.56
CA GLY A 9 -2.83 -19.84 -54.26
C GLY A 9 -1.89 -19.51 -53.11
N ASP A 10 -2.41 -19.56 -51.89
CA ASP A 10 -1.62 -19.42 -50.66
C ASP A 10 -0.84 -20.72 -50.40
N LEU A 11 0.36 -20.80 -50.96
CA LEU A 11 1.26 -21.94 -50.79
C LEU A 11 2.56 -21.50 -50.15
N THR A 12 2.86 -22.08 -48.99
CA THR A 12 4.16 -21.89 -48.35
C THR A 12 5.23 -22.73 -49.06
N ILE A 13 6.31 -22.08 -49.48
CA ILE A 13 7.51 -22.72 -50.04
C ILE A 13 8.25 -23.43 -48.90
N THR A 14 8.46 -24.73 -49.03
CA THR A 14 9.18 -25.58 -48.07
C THR A 14 10.13 -26.50 -48.82
N ALA A 15 11.29 -26.84 -48.24
CA ALA A 15 12.31 -27.68 -48.91
C ALA A 15 11.75 -28.99 -49.52
N VAL A 16 10.89 -29.71 -48.78
CA VAL A 16 10.27 -30.97 -49.25
C VAL A 16 9.37 -30.76 -50.48
N ARG A 17 8.76 -29.58 -50.63
CA ARG A 17 7.90 -29.26 -51.78
C ARG A 17 8.70 -28.81 -52.99
N GLU A 18 9.84 -28.16 -52.76
CA GLU A 18 10.76 -27.71 -53.80
C GLU A 18 11.43 -28.88 -54.53
N GLU A 19 11.54 -30.06 -53.89
CA GLU A 19 12.04 -31.28 -54.56
C GLU A 19 11.05 -31.87 -55.59
N ALA A 20 9.76 -31.56 -55.49
CA ALA A 20 8.71 -32.14 -56.32
C ALA A 20 8.17 -31.18 -57.40
N VAL A 21 8.20 -29.87 -57.15
CA VAL A 21 7.71 -28.82 -58.07
C VAL A 21 8.57 -27.56 -57.98
N ASP A 22 8.73 -26.87 -59.11
CA ASP A 22 9.45 -25.60 -59.18
C ASP A 22 8.57 -24.42 -58.74
N PHE A 23 9.11 -23.53 -57.90
CA PHE A 23 8.45 -22.30 -57.44
C PHE A 23 9.05 -21.05 -58.08
N THR A 24 8.23 -20.01 -58.25
CA THR A 24 8.72 -18.66 -58.61
C THR A 24 9.24 -17.92 -57.38
N MET A 25 9.88 -16.75 -57.59
CA MET A 25 10.28 -15.88 -56.49
C MET A 25 9.06 -15.47 -55.65
N PRO A 26 9.14 -15.53 -54.30
CA PRO A 26 8.02 -15.22 -53.44
C PRO A 26 7.57 -13.77 -53.62
N PHE A 27 6.27 -13.57 -53.84
CA PHE A 27 5.68 -12.24 -54.01
C PHE A 27 5.29 -11.56 -52.69
N MET A 28 5.21 -12.33 -51.59
CA MET A 28 4.95 -11.83 -50.23
C MET A 28 5.81 -12.59 -49.21
N THR A 29 6.38 -11.86 -48.25
CA THR A 29 7.10 -12.44 -47.10
C THR A 29 6.14 -12.50 -45.90
N LEU A 30 5.63 -13.69 -45.62
CA LEU A 30 4.73 -13.95 -44.49
C LEU A 30 5.46 -14.77 -43.43
N GLY A 31 5.15 -14.52 -42.15
CA GLY A 31 5.64 -15.29 -41.01
C GLY A 31 4.48 -15.81 -40.17
N ILE A 32 4.76 -16.78 -39.30
CA ILE A 32 3.74 -17.31 -38.38
C ILE A 32 3.43 -16.24 -37.33
N SER A 33 2.16 -15.89 -37.19
CA SER A 33 1.67 -14.96 -36.17
C SER A 33 0.65 -15.63 -35.28
N ILE A 34 0.76 -15.44 -33.96
CA ILE A 34 -0.18 -15.97 -32.98
C ILE A 34 -1.26 -14.92 -32.73
N VAL A 35 -2.49 -15.23 -33.14
CA VAL A 35 -3.66 -14.39 -32.86
C VAL A 35 -4.32 -14.89 -31.56
N PHE A 36 -4.40 -14.03 -30.56
CA PHE A 36 -5.12 -14.30 -29.31
C PHE A 36 -6.31 -13.36 -29.15
N LYS A 37 -7.40 -13.89 -28.59
CA LYS A 37 -8.57 -13.08 -28.22
C LYS A 37 -8.14 -12.05 -27.18
N LYS A 38 -8.50 -10.78 -27.40
CA LYS A 38 -8.34 -9.73 -26.40
C LYS A 38 -9.09 -10.15 -25.13
N THR A 39 -8.35 -10.38 -24.04
CA THR A 39 -8.96 -10.60 -22.73
C THR A 39 -9.80 -9.37 -22.38
N GLU A 40 -11.06 -9.59 -21.99
CA GLU A 40 -11.90 -8.49 -21.54
C GLU A 40 -11.21 -7.80 -20.37
N ARG A 41 -11.01 -6.48 -20.50
CA ARG A 41 -10.46 -5.69 -19.41
C ARG A 41 -11.46 -5.79 -18.26
N GLN A 42 -11.12 -6.56 -17.23
CA GLN A 42 -11.90 -6.54 -15.99
C GLN A 42 -12.02 -5.09 -15.54
N ASN A 43 -13.25 -4.63 -15.33
CA ASN A 43 -13.50 -3.29 -14.80
C ASN A 43 -12.64 -3.09 -13.54
N PRO A 44 -11.92 -1.96 -13.42
CA PRO A 44 -11.08 -1.72 -12.26
C PRO A 44 -11.96 -1.76 -11.02
N ALA A 45 -11.77 -2.78 -10.19
CA ALA A 45 -12.49 -2.90 -8.93
C ALA A 45 -12.24 -1.63 -8.10
N LEU A 46 -13.30 -1.05 -7.52
CA LEU A 46 -13.23 0.18 -6.72
C LEU A 46 -12.20 0.10 -5.57
N PHE A 47 -11.89 -1.13 -5.13
CA PHE A 47 -10.90 -1.42 -4.09
C PHE A 47 -9.56 -1.94 -4.63
N SER A 48 -9.18 -1.62 -5.87
CA SER A 48 -7.89 -2.06 -6.43
C SER A 48 -6.69 -1.60 -5.59
N PHE A 49 -6.83 -0.52 -4.82
CA PHE A 49 -5.80 -0.05 -3.87
C PHE A 49 -5.66 -0.93 -2.62
N THR A 50 -6.67 -1.74 -2.30
CA THR A 50 -6.60 -2.71 -1.19
C THR A 50 -6.03 -4.06 -1.63
N LYS A 51 -5.96 -4.36 -2.94
CA LYS A 51 -5.37 -5.60 -3.46
C LYS A 51 -3.96 -5.94 -2.94
N PRO A 52 -3.03 -4.98 -2.72
CA PRO A 52 -1.73 -5.32 -2.14
C PRO A 52 -1.79 -5.80 -0.68
N LEU A 53 -2.89 -5.53 0.05
CA LEU A 53 -3.05 -5.92 1.45
C LEU A 53 -4.28 -6.82 1.64
N SER A 54 -4.07 -8.09 2.02
CA SER A 54 -5.16 -9.05 2.25
C SER A 54 -6.17 -8.54 3.29
N LEU A 55 -7.44 -8.92 3.12
CA LEU A 55 -8.54 -8.56 4.02
C LEU A 55 -8.26 -8.99 5.48
N GLU A 56 -7.54 -10.10 5.66
CA GLU A 56 -7.12 -10.59 6.97
C GLU A 56 -6.19 -9.60 7.68
N VAL A 57 -5.23 -9.03 6.94
CA VAL A 57 -4.26 -8.06 7.49
C VAL A 57 -4.95 -6.75 7.86
N TRP A 58 -5.97 -6.33 7.10
CA TRP A 58 -6.81 -5.19 7.49
C TRP A 58 -7.54 -5.44 8.82
N GLY A 59 -8.06 -6.66 9.03
CA GLY A 59 -8.67 -7.05 10.29
C GLY A 59 -7.69 -6.98 11.47
N TYR A 60 -6.48 -7.54 11.30
CA TYR A 60 -5.43 -7.43 12.31
C TYR A 60 -5.02 -5.97 12.59
N THR A 61 -4.95 -5.14 11.55
CA THR A 61 -4.62 -3.71 11.69
C THR A 61 -5.67 -2.94 12.47
N ALA A 62 -6.96 -3.17 12.19
CA ALA A 62 -8.05 -2.54 12.93
C ALA A 62 -8.07 -2.96 14.41
N THR A 63 -7.83 -4.26 14.68
CA THR A 63 -7.77 -4.80 16.04
C THR A 63 -6.59 -4.21 16.83
N ALA A 64 -5.41 -4.16 16.21
CA ALA A 64 -4.23 -3.56 16.81
C ALA A 64 -4.47 -2.07 17.13
N TYR A 65 -5.05 -1.32 16.20
CA TYR A 65 -5.36 0.10 16.40
C TYR A 65 -6.24 0.37 17.63
N LEU A 66 -7.31 -0.42 17.81
CA LEU A 66 -8.16 -0.35 19.00
C LEU A 66 -7.39 -0.75 20.27
N GLY A 67 -6.60 -1.82 20.19
CA GLY A 67 -5.77 -2.30 21.30
C GLY A 67 -4.79 -1.26 21.81
N VAL A 68 -4.04 -0.59 20.93
CA VAL A 68 -3.08 0.43 21.36
C VAL A 68 -3.77 1.69 21.88
N THR A 69 -4.92 2.08 21.31
CA THR A 69 -5.72 3.20 21.82
C THR A 69 -6.19 2.95 23.26
N LEU A 70 -6.71 1.75 23.54
CA LEU A 70 -7.12 1.35 24.88
C LEU A 70 -5.92 1.22 25.84
N TYR A 71 -4.80 0.69 25.36
CA TYR A 71 -3.57 0.58 26.13
C TYR A 71 -3.07 1.95 26.60
N LEU A 72 -3.01 2.93 25.71
CA LEU A 72 -2.65 4.31 26.07
C LEU A 72 -3.64 4.94 27.03
N PHE A 73 -4.94 4.68 26.86
CA PHE A 73 -5.98 5.18 27.78
C PHE A 73 -5.81 4.61 29.21
N ILE A 74 -5.50 3.32 29.35
CA ILE A 74 -5.25 2.71 30.66
C ILE A 74 -3.96 3.26 31.28
N LEU A 75 -2.88 3.35 30.50
CA LEU A 75 -1.61 3.92 30.97
C LEU A 75 -1.76 5.37 31.48
N ALA A 76 -2.57 6.18 30.80
CA ALA A 76 -2.85 7.55 31.21
C ALA A 76 -3.64 7.66 32.52
N ARG A 77 -4.38 6.61 32.91
CA ARG A 77 -5.11 6.55 34.18
C ARG A 77 -4.26 5.97 35.32
N VAL A 78 -3.38 5.02 35.00
CA VAL A 78 -2.48 4.38 35.96
C VAL A 78 -1.27 5.26 36.28
N SER A 79 -0.83 6.12 35.36
CA SER A 79 0.31 7.01 35.59
C SER A 79 -0.15 8.33 36.25
N PRO A 80 0.20 8.57 37.54
CA PRO A 80 -0.11 9.84 38.22
C PRO A 80 0.68 11.04 37.65
N TYR A 81 1.65 10.79 36.75
CA TYR A 81 2.55 11.79 36.18
C TYR A 81 1.95 12.58 35.00
N GLU A 82 0.82 12.13 34.44
CA GLU A 82 0.16 12.76 33.29
C GLU A 82 -0.95 13.75 33.68
N TRP A 83 -1.26 13.81 34.97
CA TRP A 83 -2.23 14.74 35.54
C TRP A 83 -1.56 16.12 35.65
N VAL A 84 -1.87 17.01 34.71
CA VAL A 84 -1.29 18.36 34.64
C VAL A 84 -2.29 19.38 35.16
N LYS A 85 -1.82 20.34 35.97
CA LYS A 85 -2.64 21.48 36.39
C LYS A 85 -2.97 22.34 35.16
N ALA A 86 -4.25 22.64 34.94
CA ALA A 86 -4.65 23.52 33.84
C ALA A 86 -3.90 24.87 33.92
N PRO A 87 -3.45 25.44 32.79
CA PRO A 87 -2.82 26.76 32.79
C PRO A 87 -3.87 27.80 33.20
N SER A 88 -3.75 28.30 34.43
CA SER A 88 -4.65 29.31 34.99
C SER A 88 -4.54 30.61 34.19
N SER A 89 -5.53 30.94 33.37
CA SER A 89 -5.59 32.22 32.65
C SER A 89 -6.09 33.38 33.50
N THR A 90 -6.53 33.14 34.73
CA THR A 90 -6.92 34.16 35.70
C THR A 90 -6.71 33.58 37.09
N GLY A 91 -6.32 34.37 38.08
CA GLY A 91 -5.79 33.96 39.39
C GLY A 91 -6.74 33.19 40.33
N ASP A 92 -7.52 32.25 39.81
CA ASP A 92 -8.32 31.30 40.57
C ASP A 92 -7.50 30.02 40.81
N ARG A 93 -7.32 29.68 42.09
CA ARG A 93 -6.56 28.50 42.55
C ARG A 93 -7.44 27.25 42.48
N SER A 94 -8.00 26.97 41.31
CA SER A 94 -8.73 25.73 41.10
C SER A 94 -7.71 24.61 40.88
N ASP A 95 -7.49 23.77 41.89
CA ASP A 95 -6.63 22.58 41.84
C ASP A 95 -7.24 21.45 40.97
N ILE A 96 -7.90 21.81 39.87
CA ILE A 96 -8.46 20.85 38.92
C ILE A 96 -7.32 20.34 38.05
N VAL A 97 -6.96 19.09 38.28
CA VAL A 97 -5.93 18.42 37.50
C VAL A 97 -6.58 17.76 36.30
N GLU A 98 -6.19 18.18 35.09
CA GLU A 98 -6.77 17.67 33.85
C GLU A 98 -5.86 16.60 33.24
N ASN A 99 -6.48 15.53 32.77
CA ASN A 99 -5.79 14.49 32.00
C ASN A 99 -5.92 14.81 30.50
N THR A 100 -4.79 15.12 29.86
CA THR A 100 -4.73 15.41 28.43
C THR A 100 -5.08 14.19 27.56
N TYR A 101 -4.95 12.96 28.07
CA TYR A 101 -5.22 11.70 27.36
C TYR A 101 -6.62 11.16 27.61
N THR A 102 -7.62 11.86 27.08
CA THR A 102 -8.97 11.30 26.94
C THR A 102 -9.04 10.31 25.78
N LEU A 103 -10.02 9.39 25.77
CA LEU A 103 -10.16 8.37 24.73
C LEU A 103 -10.20 8.97 23.31
N HIS A 104 -10.88 10.10 23.14
CA HIS A 104 -10.92 10.84 21.88
C HIS A 104 -9.54 11.37 21.47
N ASN A 105 -8.75 11.90 22.41
CA ASN A 105 -7.41 12.39 22.12
C ASN A 105 -6.43 11.25 21.81
N CYS A 106 -6.57 10.10 22.48
CA CYS A 106 -5.78 8.90 22.19
C CYS A 106 -6.10 8.35 20.79
N PHE A 107 -7.37 8.34 20.40
CA PHE A 107 -7.79 7.94 19.05
C PHE A 107 -7.17 8.86 17.98
N PHE A 108 -7.27 10.17 18.14
CA PHE A 108 -6.66 11.13 17.22
C PHE A 108 -5.13 11.02 17.18
N THR A 109 -4.51 10.72 18.32
CA THR A 109 -3.07 10.49 18.42
C THR A 109 -2.64 9.23 17.65
N MET A 110 -3.40 8.13 17.75
CA MET A 110 -3.16 6.91 16.97
C MET A 110 -3.33 7.12 15.46
N MET A 111 -4.31 7.93 15.06
CA MET A 111 -4.45 8.33 13.66
C MET A 111 -3.20 9.07 13.15
N GLY A 112 -2.62 9.97 13.96
CA GLY A 112 -1.38 10.67 13.64
C GLY A 112 -0.21 9.70 13.37
N PHE A 113 -0.03 8.71 14.25
CA PHE A 113 1.00 7.67 14.07
C PHE A 113 0.85 6.90 12.76
N LEU A 114 -0.37 6.51 12.40
CA LEU A 114 -0.63 5.77 11.16
C LEU A 114 -0.31 6.60 9.91
N MET A 115 -0.57 7.91 9.97
CA MET A 115 -0.31 8.84 8.87
C MET A 115 1.16 9.28 8.77
N GLY A 116 2.05 8.76 9.62
CA GLY A 116 3.45 9.19 9.69
C GLY A 116 3.62 10.65 10.10
N ARG A 117 2.56 11.26 10.65
CA ARG A 117 2.60 12.62 11.20
C ARG A 117 2.89 12.48 12.70
N GLY A 118 3.95 13.14 13.18
CA GLY A 118 4.31 13.10 14.60
C GLY A 118 3.11 13.44 15.50
N CYS A 119 3.04 12.82 16.67
CA CYS A 119 1.92 13.06 17.59
C CYS A 119 2.04 14.42 18.27
N HIS A 120 0.93 15.17 18.35
CA HIS A 120 0.86 16.42 19.11
C HIS A 120 0.99 16.22 20.63
N PHE A 121 0.75 14.99 21.14
CA PHE A 121 0.80 14.66 22.56
C PHE A 121 1.58 13.35 22.77
N LEU A 122 2.84 13.43 23.21
CA LEU A 122 3.62 12.26 23.66
C LEU A 122 3.42 12.02 25.16
N PRO A 123 3.24 10.76 25.60
CA PRO A 123 3.20 10.44 27.03
C PRO A 123 4.53 10.89 27.65
N ARG A 124 4.46 11.60 28.78
CA ARG A 124 5.63 12.25 29.39
C ARG A 124 6.60 11.27 30.07
N LEU A 125 6.33 9.97 29.99
CA LEU A 125 7.22 8.91 30.47
C LEU A 125 8.58 9.01 29.76
N VAL A 126 9.61 9.35 30.55
CA VAL A 126 11.00 9.69 30.17
C VAL A 126 11.64 8.75 29.13
N TRP A 127 11.17 7.51 29.02
CA TRP A 127 11.69 6.50 28.10
C TRP A 127 11.27 6.69 26.62
N SER A 128 10.12 7.33 26.35
CA SER A 128 9.61 7.55 24.98
C SER A 128 10.29 8.75 24.29
N LEU A 129 10.62 9.79 25.05
CA LEU A 129 11.29 11.00 24.55
C LEU A 129 12.72 10.72 24.11
N ALA A 130 13.45 9.83 24.80
CA ALA A 130 14.82 9.47 24.43
C ALA A 130 14.89 8.72 23.08
N THR A 131 13.96 7.81 22.84
CA THR A 131 13.91 6.99 21.62
C THR A 131 13.39 7.79 20.42
N VAL A 132 12.32 8.57 20.59
CA VAL A 132 11.75 9.38 19.51
C VAL A 132 12.66 10.56 19.15
N ARG A 133 13.27 11.23 20.13
CA ARG A 133 14.24 12.32 19.85
C ARG A 133 15.50 11.77 19.17
N SER A 134 15.97 10.57 19.53
CA SER A 134 17.08 9.91 18.85
C SER A 134 16.76 9.63 17.37
N LEU A 135 15.57 9.13 17.06
CA LEU A 135 15.12 8.87 15.68
C LEU A 135 14.96 10.14 14.84
N SER A 136 14.43 11.23 15.42
CA SER A 136 14.38 12.53 14.73
C SER A 136 15.76 13.11 14.45
N TYR A 137 16.72 12.98 15.37
CA TYR A 137 18.11 13.40 15.16
C TYR A 137 18.82 12.59 14.05
N VAL A 138 18.51 11.29 13.93
CA VAL A 138 19.08 10.42 12.89
C VAL A 138 18.49 10.76 11.51
N GLN A 139 17.17 11.01 11.41
CA GLN A 139 16.56 11.41 10.13
C GLN A 139 17.04 12.77 9.62
N ILE A 140 17.34 13.73 10.50
CA ILE A 140 17.84 15.07 10.12
C ILE A 140 19.30 15.04 9.67
N ARG A 141 20.11 14.07 10.11
CA ARG A 141 21.53 13.95 9.69
C ARG A 141 21.75 13.17 8.40
N VAL A 142 20.71 12.51 7.88
CA VAL A 142 20.80 11.65 6.69
C VAL A 142 20.19 12.31 5.44
N ALA A 143 19.58 13.49 5.58
CA ALA A 143 19.14 14.37 4.49
C ALA A 143 20.12 15.54 4.33
#